data_AF-A0A960TJ33-F1
#
_entry.id   AF-A0A960TJ33-F1
#
_cell.length_a   1.000
_cell.length_b   1.000
_cell.length_c   1.000
_cell.angle_alpha   90.00
_cell.angle_beta   90.00
_cell.angle_gamma   90.00
#
_symmetry.space_group_name_H-M   'P 1'
#
loop_
_entity.id
_entity.type
_entity.pdbx_description
1 polymer ?
#
loop_
_entity_poly.entity_id
_entity_poly.type
_entity_poly.pdbx_seq_one_letter_code
_entity_poly.pdbx_strand_id
1 'polypeptide(L)'
;METNIQISNLGLILSIIPVTLHGIEMLFPMQARWIVNWVLPFFVGKLPNPSASLTYEEQVNMLDSALDSVPDHKKENGNNYIFLLGFEQRQGAIGFIAVASGALYGLTLSIAQRNPLHLVFTVVAVLMMIANANHAGIPFLGNHPKVSTAGKNVGILFTPFWAVVAALNYLGFTYSG
;
A
#
# COMPACT_ATOMS: atom_id res chain seq x y z
N MET A 1 6.67 -20.36 24.79
CA MET A 1 5.70 -19.26 25.10
C MET A 1 6.25 -17.91 24.67
N GLU A 2 7.47 -17.55 25.07
CA GLU A 2 8.12 -16.29 24.69
C GLU A 2 8.27 -16.11 23.17
N THR A 3 8.75 -17.14 22.45
CA THR A 3 8.88 -17.11 20.98
C THR A 3 7.54 -16.89 20.27
N ASN A 4 6.45 -17.47 20.77
CA ASN A 4 5.12 -17.30 20.17
C ASN A 4 4.64 -15.85 20.29
N ILE A 5 4.90 -15.22 21.44
CA ILE A 5 4.59 -13.80 21.68
C ILE A 5 5.44 -12.91 20.75
N GLN A 6 6.73 -13.22 20.57
CA GLN A 6 7.60 -12.48 19.67
C GLN A 6 7.12 -12.55 18.20
N ILE A 7 6.75 -13.74 17.72
CA ILE A 7 6.20 -13.94 16.37
C ILE A 7 4.90 -13.16 16.19
N SER A 8 3.99 -13.28 17.16
CA SER A 8 2.73 -12.51 17.18
C SER A 8 2.99 -11.00 17.13
N ASN A 9 3.86 -10.48 18.01
CA ASN A 9 4.21 -9.07 18.04
C ASN A 9 4.80 -8.60 16.70
N LEU A 10 5.73 -9.37 16.13
CA LEU A 10 6.37 -9.00 14.87
C LEU A 10 5.37 -8.97 13.71
N GLY A 11 4.46 -9.94 13.63
CA GLY A 11 3.38 -9.95 12.64
C GLY A 11 2.49 -8.71 12.71
N LEU A 12 2.13 -8.27 13.93
CA LEU A 12 1.35 -7.05 14.14
C LEU A 12 2.17 -5.79 13.81
N ILE A 13 3.40 -5.68 14.30
CA ILE A 13 4.26 -4.50 14.11
C ILE A 13 4.54 -4.26 12.62
N LEU A 14 4.89 -5.31 11.87
CA LEU A 14 5.15 -5.15 10.44
C LEU A 14 3.89 -4.73 9.66
N SER A 15 2.70 -5.09 10.14
CA SER A 15 1.42 -4.68 9.53
C SER A 15 1.14 -3.17 9.68
N ILE A 16 1.85 -2.47 10.56
CA ILE A 16 1.70 -1.01 10.75
C ILE A 16 2.44 -0.24 9.65
N ILE A 17 3.55 -0.75 9.13
CA ILE A 17 4.48 -0.01 8.24
C ILE A 17 3.78 0.76 7.10
N PRO A 18 2.82 0.20 6.35
CA PRO A 18 2.20 0.92 5.23
C PRO A 18 1.51 2.23 5.62
N VAL A 19 0.95 2.32 6.83
CA VAL A 19 0.25 3.53 7.29
C VAL A 19 1.21 4.72 7.41
N THR A 20 2.50 4.46 7.60
CA THR A 20 3.52 5.51 7.78
C THR A 20 3.75 6.33 6.51
N LEU A 21 3.45 5.74 5.34
CA LEU A 21 3.57 6.40 4.04
C LEU A 21 2.20 6.84 3.51
N HIS A 22 1.22 5.93 3.56
CA HIS A 22 -0.06 6.11 2.89
C HIS A 22 -1.17 6.69 3.79
N GLY A 23 -1.03 6.64 5.11
CA GLY A 23 -2.10 7.06 6.02
C GLY A 23 -2.51 8.53 5.83
N ILE A 24 -1.56 9.41 5.50
CA ILE A 24 -1.83 10.83 5.27
C ILE A 24 -2.70 11.09 4.03
N GLU A 25 -2.70 10.17 3.07
CA GLU A 25 -3.49 10.28 1.82
C GLU A 25 -5.00 10.19 2.10
N MET A 26 -5.40 9.65 3.26
CA MET A 26 -6.78 9.68 3.74
C MET A 26 -7.30 11.11 3.94
N LEU A 27 -6.45 12.03 4.40
CA LEU A 27 -6.80 13.43 4.60
C LEU A 27 -6.53 14.26 3.35
N PHE A 28 -5.44 13.96 2.66
CA PHE A 28 -4.92 14.73 1.54
C PHE A 28 -4.64 13.81 0.34
N PRO A 29 -5.60 13.56 -0.55
CA PRO A 29 -5.43 12.57 -1.63
C PRO A 29 -4.28 12.92 -2.59
N MET A 30 -4.01 14.21 -2.78
CA MET A 30 -2.91 14.70 -3.61
C MET A 30 -1.53 14.54 -2.94
N GLN A 31 -1.48 14.05 -1.69
CA GLN A 31 -0.22 13.82 -0.96
C GLN A 31 0.59 12.64 -1.50
N ALA A 32 0.03 11.80 -2.38
CA ALA A 32 0.79 10.79 -3.14
C ALA A 32 2.04 11.41 -3.82
N ARG A 33 1.96 12.68 -4.19
CA ARG A 33 3.09 13.47 -4.70
C ARG A 33 4.31 13.46 -3.78
N TRP A 34 4.11 13.45 -2.47
CA TRP A 34 5.20 13.38 -1.50
C TRP A 34 5.92 12.04 -1.55
N ILE A 35 5.16 10.94 -1.69
CA ILE A 35 5.72 9.61 -1.90
C ILE A 35 6.51 9.58 -3.22
N VAL A 36 5.95 10.14 -4.30
CA VAL A 36 6.64 10.23 -5.59
C VAL A 36 7.95 11.03 -5.52
N ASN A 37 7.95 12.16 -4.82
CA ASN A 37 9.10 13.06 -4.76
C ASN A 37 10.18 12.59 -3.77
N TRP A 38 9.78 12.01 -2.63
CA TRP A 38 10.69 11.77 -1.50
C TRP A 38 10.91 10.30 -1.17
N VAL A 39 10.06 9.39 -1.64
CA VAL A 39 10.16 7.96 -1.30
C VAL A 39 10.55 7.13 -2.52
N LEU A 40 9.84 7.29 -3.65
CA LEU A 40 10.10 6.51 -4.87
C LEU A 40 11.52 6.66 -5.46
N PRO A 41 12.26 7.79 -5.32
CA PRO A 41 13.63 7.88 -5.84
C PRO A 41 14.56 6.80 -5.27
N PHE A 42 14.39 6.43 -4.00
CA PHE A 42 15.20 5.38 -3.37
C PHE A 42 15.03 4.01 -4.03
N PHE A 43 13.85 3.74 -4.60
CA PHE A 43 13.56 2.49 -5.30
C PHE A 43 14.24 2.39 -6.67
N VAL A 44 14.88 3.46 -7.14
CA VAL A 44 15.71 3.46 -8.35
C VAL A 44 17.16 3.87 -8.06
N GLY A 45 17.58 3.77 -6.79
CA GLY A 45 18.95 4.08 -6.37
C GLY A 45 19.31 5.56 -6.46
N LYS A 46 18.31 6.45 -6.38
CA LYS A 46 18.49 7.90 -6.42
C LYS A 46 18.10 8.53 -5.08
N LEU A 47 18.66 9.69 -4.80
CA LEU A 47 18.18 10.57 -3.73
C LEU A 47 17.05 11.47 -4.26
N PRO A 48 16.12 11.91 -3.40
CA PRO A 48 15.16 12.96 -3.74
C PRO A 48 15.84 14.22 -4.29
N ASN A 49 15.27 14.79 -5.34
CA ASN A 49 15.75 16.03 -5.94
C ASN A 49 14.66 17.11 -5.90
N PRO A 50 14.81 18.15 -5.04
CA PRO A 50 13.84 19.23 -4.94
C PRO A 50 13.55 19.95 -6.26
N SER A 51 14.55 20.10 -7.15
CA SER A 51 14.36 20.79 -8.43
C SER A 51 13.61 19.97 -9.48
N ALA A 52 13.45 18.66 -9.25
CA ALA A 52 12.68 17.75 -10.10
C ALA A 52 11.41 17.23 -9.39
N SER A 53 11.06 17.84 -8.25
CA SER A 53 9.91 17.42 -7.45
C SER A 53 8.64 18.02 -8.04
N LEU A 54 7.62 17.19 -8.24
CA LEU A 54 6.31 17.65 -8.68
C LEU A 54 5.72 18.62 -7.66
N THR A 55 5.14 19.70 -8.14
CA THR A 55 4.32 20.64 -7.40
C THR A 55 2.84 20.20 -7.41
N TYR A 56 2.03 20.82 -6.56
CA TYR A 56 0.59 20.55 -6.54
C TYR A 56 -0.07 20.95 -7.87
N GLU A 57 0.29 22.12 -8.39
CA GLU A 57 -0.25 22.63 -9.65
C GLU A 57 0.10 21.71 -10.82
N GLU A 58 1.35 21.24 -10.91
CA GLU A 58 1.75 20.28 -11.95
C GLU A 58 0.96 18.97 -11.85
N GLN A 59 0.69 18.48 -10.63
CA GLN A 59 -0.13 17.27 -10.45
C GLN A 59 -1.58 17.48 -10.92
N VAL A 60 -2.17 18.65 -10.66
CA VAL A 60 -3.52 18.98 -11.16
C VAL A 60 -3.50 19.08 -12.69
N ASN A 61 -2.53 19.81 -13.26
CA ASN A 61 -2.37 19.95 -14.71
C ASN A 61 -2.20 18.60 -15.41
N MET A 62 -1.54 17.62 -14.75
CA MET A 62 -1.45 16.24 -15.26
C MET A 62 -2.81 15.54 -15.31
N LEU A 63 -3.68 15.73 -14.32
CA LEU A 63 -5.03 15.17 -14.32
C LEU A 63 -5.89 15.83 -15.41
N ASP A 64 -5.81 17.15 -15.54
CA ASP A 64 -6.51 17.90 -16.59
C ASP A 64 -6.06 17.43 -17.98
N SER A 65 -4.75 17.27 -18.18
CA SER A 65 -4.20 16.73 -19.42
C SER A 65 -4.67 15.29 -19.70
N ALA A 66 -4.80 14.46 -18.66
CA ALA A 66 -5.34 13.12 -18.81
C ALA A 66 -6.82 13.17 -19.25
N LEU A 67 -7.62 14.08 -18.68
CA LEU A 67 -9.00 14.29 -19.08
C LEU A 67 -9.10 14.83 -20.51
N ASP A 68 -8.17 15.69 -20.95
CA ASP A 68 -8.09 16.23 -22.31
C ASP A 68 -7.77 15.20 -23.38
N SER A 69 -7.14 14.08 -23.00
CA SER A 69 -6.95 12.95 -23.91
C SER A 69 -8.21 12.12 -24.16
N VAL A 70 -9.29 12.35 -23.39
CA VAL A 70 -10.54 11.59 -23.49
C VAL A 70 -11.38 12.12 -24.66
N PRO A 71 -11.90 11.26 -25.55
CA PRO A 71 -12.80 11.68 -26.62
C PRO A 71 -13.98 12.50 -26.09
N ASP A 72 -14.37 13.58 -26.78
CA ASP A 72 -15.37 14.55 -26.31
C ASP A 72 -16.67 13.90 -25.83
N HIS A 73 -17.21 12.96 -26.61
CA HIS A 73 -18.44 12.23 -26.28
C HIS A 73 -18.32 11.28 -25.07
N LYS A 74 -17.13 11.15 -24.46
CA LYS A 74 -16.84 10.33 -23.27
C LYS A 74 -16.28 11.13 -22.10
N LYS A 75 -16.23 12.47 -22.19
CA LYS A 75 -15.62 13.33 -21.17
C LYS A 75 -16.17 13.11 -19.76
N GLU A 76 -17.48 12.91 -19.62
CA GLU A 76 -18.11 12.59 -18.33
C GLU A 76 -17.54 11.30 -17.72
N ASN A 77 -17.44 10.22 -18.51
CA ASN A 77 -16.86 8.96 -18.06
C ASN A 77 -15.36 9.10 -17.75
N GLY A 78 -14.64 9.92 -18.51
CA GLY A 78 -13.25 10.25 -18.23
C GLY A 78 -13.07 10.95 -16.88
N ASN A 79 -13.95 11.91 -16.57
CA ASN A 79 -13.96 12.60 -15.29
C ASN A 79 -14.28 11.64 -14.14
N ASN A 80 -15.31 10.79 -14.30
CA ASN A 80 -15.66 9.75 -13.32
C ASN A 80 -14.51 8.75 -13.10
N TYR A 81 -13.74 8.44 -14.14
CA TYR A 81 -12.56 7.58 -14.04
C TYR A 81 -11.45 8.21 -13.19
N ILE A 82 -11.13 9.49 -13.41
CA ILE A 82 -10.14 10.21 -12.59
C ILE A 82 -10.60 10.31 -11.13
N PHE A 83 -11.89 10.65 -10.91
CA PHE A 83 -12.49 10.63 -9.59
C PHE A 83 -12.30 9.28 -8.90
N LEU A 84 -12.63 8.18 -9.59
CA LEU A 84 -12.54 6.84 -9.02
C LEU A 84 -11.10 6.50 -8.63
N LEU A 85 -10.11 6.82 -9.47
CA LEU A 85 -8.69 6.59 -9.13
C LEU A 85 -8.25 7.32 -7.86
N GLY A 86 -8.65 8.59 -7.71
CA GLY A 86 -8.36 9.36 -6.50
C GLY A 86 -9.13 8.87 -5.26
N PHE A 87 -10.37 8.42 -5.45
CA PHE A 87 -11.21 7.90 -4.38
C PHE A 87 -10.70 6.56 -3.85
N GLU A 88 -10.37 5.61 -4.73
CA GLU A 88 -9.86 4.28 -4.37
C GLU A 88 -8.51 4.37 -3.67
N GLN A 89 -7.63 5.28 -4.09
CA GLN A 89 -6.38 5.56 -3.37
C GLN A 89 -6.65 5.96 -1.91
N ARG A 90 -7.66 6.81 -1.69
CA ARG A 90 -8.08 7.24 -0.35
C ARG A 90 -8.65 6.08 0.47
N GLN A 91 -9.45 5.21 -0.15
CA GLN A 91 -9.95 4.00 0.52
C GLN A 91 -8.82 3.05 0.90
N GLY A 92 -7.79 2.90 0.05
CA GLY A 92 -6.58 2.16 0.39
C GLY A 92 -5.87 2.71 1.63
N ALA A 93 -5.72 4.03 1.73
CA ALA A 93 -5.16 4.69 2.91
C ALA A 93 -5.98 4.41 4.19
N ILE A 94 -7.32 4.44 4.10
CA ILE A 94 -8.21 4.08 5.21
C ILE A 94 -8.00 2.62 5.63
N GLY A 95 -7.85 1.71 4.67
CA GLY A 95 -7.52 0.30 4.94
C GLY A 95 -6.23 0.15 5.73
N PHE A 96 -5.16 0.86 5.36
CA PHE A 96 -3.90 0.85 6.11
C PHE A 96 -4.05 1.43 7.52
N ILE A 97 -4.85 2.48 7.70
CA ILE A 97 -5.16 3.02 9.03
C ILE A 97 -5.88 1.97 9.88
N ALA A 98 -6.90 1.30 9.33
CA ALA A 98 -7.66 0.28 10.04
C ALA A 98 -6.77 -0.90 10.48
N VAL A 99 -5.87 -1.37 9.60
CA VAL A 99 -4.89 -2.41 9.93
C VAL A 99 -3.95 -1.95 11.03
N ALA A 100 -3.40 -0.74 10.93
CA ALA A 100 -2.51 -0.19 11.95
C ALA A 100 -3.21 -0.03 13.31
N SER A 101 -4.44 0.47 13.34
CA SER A 101 -5.25 0.57 14.56
C SER A 101 -5.52 -0.80 15.17
N GLY A 102 -5.88 -1.79 14.35
CA GLY A 102 -6.07 -3.17 14.80
C GLY A 102 -4.79 -3.78 15.36
N ALA A 103 -3.63 -3.51 14.74
CA ALA A 103 -2.33 -3.98 15.19
C ALA A 103 -1.95 -3.37 16.55
N LEU A 104 -2.07 -2.05 16.70
CA LEU A 104 -1.81 -1.34 17.95
C LEU A 104 -2.71 -1.83 19.09
N TYR A 105 -4.01 -2.01 18.80
CA TYR A 105 -4.92 -2.60 19.77
C TYR A 105 -4.51 -4.03 20.14
N GLY A 106 -4.22 -4.87 19.15
CA GLY A 106 -3.79 -6.27 19.32
C GLY A 106 -2.54 -6.43 20.19
N LEU A 107 -1.59 -5.50 20.11
CA LEU A 107 -0.38 -5.50 20.94
C LEU A 107 -0.68 -5.34 22.44
N THR A 108 -1.85 -4.82 22.82
CA THR A 108 -2.29 -4.70 24.22
C THR A 108 -3.01 -5.96 24.74
N LEU A 109 -3.38 -6.87 23.84
CA LEU A 109 -4.13 -8.09 24.17
C LEU A 109 -3.22 -9.26 24.54
N SER A 110 -3.79 -10.24 25.26
CA SER A 110 -3.18 -11.56 25.42
C SER A 110 -3.08 -12.29 24.07
N ILE A 111 -2.17 -13.26 23.96
CA ILE A 111 -1.94 -13.96 22.69
C ILE A 111 -3.22 -14.62 22.14
N ALA A 112 -4.04 -15.26 22.99
CA ALA A 112 -5.28 -15.92 22.58
C ALA A 112 -6.30 -14.95 21.98
N GLN A 113 -6.41 -13.74 22.52
CA GLN A 113 -7.34 -12.72 22.04
C GLN A 113 -6.95 -12.13 20.67
N ARG A 114 -5.70 -12.32 20.22
CA ARG A 114 -5.21 -11.81 18.92
C ARG A 114 -5.60 -12.69 17.74
N ASN A 115 -6.10 -13.90 17.98
CA ASN A 115 -6.43 -14.88 16.94
C ASN A 115 -7.20 -14.28 15.74
N PRO A 116 -8.35 -13.62 15.92
CA PRO A 116 -9.08 -13.04 14.78
C PRO A 116 -8.30 -11.94 14.04
N LEU A 117 -7.50 -11.13 14.74
CA LEU A 117 -6.67 -10.09 14.10
C LEU A 117 -5.61 -10.72 13.20
N HIS A 118 -4.94 -11.77 13.69
CA HIS A 118 -3.93 -12.49 12.92
C HIS A 118 -4.51 -13.12 11.65
N LEU A 119 -5.70 -13.73 11.73
CA LEU A 119 -6.36 -14.26 10.54
C LEU A 119 -6.60 -13.17 9.48
N VAL A 120 -7.21 -12.05 9.89
CA VAL A 120 -7.51 -10.95 8.98
C VAL A 120 -6.23 -10.37 8.39
N PHE A 121 -5.19 -10.19 9.18
CA PHE A 121 -3.93 -9.61 8.71
C PHE A 121 -3.16 -10.56 7.79
N THR A 122 -3.25 -11.88 7.98
CA THR A 122 -2.76 -12.86 7.01
C THR A 122 -3.46 -12.68 5.66
N VAL A 123 -4.79 -12.58 5.64
CA VAL A 123 -5.55 -12.39 4.39
C VAL A 123 -5.14 -11.09 3.71
N VAL A 124 -5.09 -9.98 4.44
CA VAL A 124 -4.66 -8.68 3.91
C VAL A 124 -3.25 -8.77 3.33
N ALA A 125 -2.30 -9.39 4.05
CA ALA A 125 -0.93 -9.51 3.61
C ALA A 125 -0.80 -10.38 2.35
N VAL A 126 -1.55 -11.48 2.23
CA VAL A 126 -1.57 -12.29 1.00
C VAL A 126 -2.10 -11.49 -0.20
N LEU A 127 -3.19 -10.73 -0.01
CA LEU A 127 -3.74 -9.90 -1.09
C LEU A 127 -2.76 -8.79 -1.51
N MET A 128 -2.09 -8.15 -0.55
CA MET A 128 -1.05 -7.16 -0.82
C MET A 128 0.18 -7.75 -1.52
N MET A 129 0.59 -8.97 -1.12
CA MET A 129 1.64 -9.71 -1.80
C MET A 129 1.30 -9.92 -3.28
N ILE A 130 0.07 -10.36 -3.57
CA ILE A 130 -0.39 -10.59 -4.96
C ILE A 130 -0.43 -9.27 -5.75
N ALA A 131 -0.95 -8.19 -5.16
CA ALA A 131 -0.97 -6.89 -5.81
C ALA A 131 0.45 -6.38 -6.15
N ASN A 132 1.41 -6.57 -5.23
CA ASN A 132 2.79 -6.17 -5.47
C ASN A 132 3.51 -7.08 -6.46
N ALA A 133 3.17 -8.37 -6.50
CA ALA A 133 3.68 -9.30 -7.50
C ALA A 133 3.20 -8.94 -8.91
N ASN A 134 1.95 -8.48 -9.03
CA ASN A 134 1.41 -7.92 -10.27
C ASN A 134 2.20 -6.66 -10.70
N HIS A 135 2.45 -5.72 -9.80
CA HIS A 135 3.27 -4.53 -10.09
C HIS A 135 4.72 -4.89 -10.48
N ALA A 136 5.28 -5.95 -9.90
CA ALA A 136 6.60 -6.46 -10.25
C ALA A 136 6.64 -7.12 -11.65
N GLY A 137 5.47 -7.44 -12.23
CA GLY A 137 5.35 -8.15 -13.50
C GLY A 137 5.64 -9.65 -13.39
N ILE A 138 5.32 -10.28 -12.25
CA ILE A 138 5.43 -11.74 -12.10
C ILE A 138 4.40 -12.42 -13.04
N PRO A 139 4.82 -13.39 -13.88
CA PRO A 139 3.91 -14.10 -14.77
C PRO A 139 2.69 -14.67 -14.05
N PHE A 140 1.53 -14.66 -14.73
CA PHE A 140 0.24 -15.20 -14.26
C PHE A 140 -0.47 -14.44 -13.12
N LEU A 141 0.22 -13.50 -12.44
CA LEU A 141 -0.40 -12.61 -11.46
C LEU A 141 -0.86 -11.28 -12.09
N GLY A 142 -0.66 -11.14 -13.41
CA GLY A 142 -1.12 -10.06 -14.28
C GLY A 142 0.01 -9.13 -14.74
N ASN A 143 -0.30 -8.20 -15.64
CA ASN A 143 0.66 -7.27 -16.23
C ASN A 143 0.06 -5.87 -16.26
N HIS A 144 0.36 -5.04 -15.26
CA HIS A 144 -0.15 -3.67 -15.23
C HIS A 144 0.52 -2.87 -16.38
N PRO A 145 -0.24 -2.36 -17.35
CA PRO A 145 0.31 -1.87 -18.62
C PRO A 145 1.11 -0.55 -18.48
N LYS A 146 0.98 0.13 -17.34
CA LYS A 146 1.59 1.43 -17.06
C LYS A 146 2.21 1.47 -15.67
N VAL A 147 3.38 0.85 -15.50
CA VAL A 147 4.14 0.87 -14.24
C VAL A 147 5.49 1.55 -14.47
N SER A 148 5.84 2.52 -13.62
CA SER A 148 7.16 3.15 -13.65
C SER A 148 8.24 2.17 -13.16
N THR A 149 9.51 2.41 -13.52
CA THR A 149 10.62 1.58 -12.99
C THR A 149 10.65 1.55 -11.47
N ALA A 150 10.39 2.70 -10.81
CA ALA A 150 10.29 2.76 -9.35
C ALA A 150 9.13 1.92 -8.83
N GLY A 151 7.95 2.01 -9.44
CA GLY A 151 6.78 1.19 -9.07
C GLY A 151 7.02 -0.31 -9.23
N LYS A 152 7.73 -0.71 -10.28
CA LYS A 152 8.13 -2.12 -10.47
C LYS A 152 9.06 -2.58 -9.36
N ASN A 153 10.04 -1.75 -8.99
CA ASN A 153 10.98 -2.05 -7.90
C ASN A 153 10.30 -2.07 -6.53
N VAL A 154 9.29 -1.23 -6.29
CA VAL A 154 8.39 -1.32 -5.13
C VAL A 154 7.71 -2.69 -5.10
N GLY A 155 7.13 -3.13 -6.23
CA GLY A 155 6.53 -4.46 -6.35
C GLY A 155 7.52 -5.58 -5.99
N ILE A 156 8.73 -5.54 -6.55
CA ILE A 156 9.79 -6.53 -6.31
C ILE A 156 10.18 -6.57 -4.82
N LEU A 157 10.33 -5.43 -4.17
CA LEU A 157 10.73 -5.37 -2.76
C LEU A 157 9.60 -5.81 -1.83
N PHE A 158 8.39 -5.31 -2.08
CA PHE A 158 7.30 -5.50 -1.13
C PHE A 158 6.54 -6.80 -1.30
N THR A 159 6.68 -7.51 -2.43
CA THR A 159 6.15 -8.89 -2.56
C THR A 159 6.71 -9.82 -1.47
N PRO A 160 8.04 -9.99 -1.31
CA PRO A 160 8.59 -10.83 -0.25
C PRO A 160 8.34 -10.27 1.15
N PHE A 161 8.30 -8.93 1.32
CA PHE A 161 7.88 -8.33 2.59
C PHE A 161 6.49 -8.82 3.02
N TRP A 162 5.50 -8.72 2.13
CA TRP A 162 4.14 -9.14 2.43
C TRP A 162 4.02 -10.66 2.62
N ALA A 163 4.83 -11.45 1.91
CA ALA A 163 4.94 -12.88 2.16
C ALA A 163 5.38 -13.18 3.61
N VAL A 164 6.39 -12.44 4.11
CA VAL A 164 6.85 -12.56 5.51
C VAL A 164 5.76 -12.12 6.49
N VAL A 165 5.08 -11.00 6.24
CA VAL A 165 3.97 -10.53 7.10
C VAL A 165 2.84 -11.55 7.13
N ALA A 166 2.49 -12.15 5.99
CA ALA A 166 1.47 -13.19 5.89
C ALA A 166 1.87 -14.44 6.71
N ALA A 167 3.11 -14.90 6.56
CA ALA A 167 3.64 -16.05 7.28
C ALA A 167 3.65 -15.81 8.81
N LEU A 168 4.13 -14.65 9.26
CA LEU A 168 4.17 -14.32 10.68
C LEU A 168 2.77 -14.21 11.29
N ASN A 169 1.82 -13.57 10.60
CA ASN A 169 0.44 -13.51 11.07
C ASN A 169 -0.23 -14.89 11.02
N TYR A 170 0.08 -15.74 10.04
CA TYR A 170 -0.47 -17.10 9.99
C TYR A 170 0.03 -17.94 11.17
N LEU A 171 1.33 -17.89 11.44
CA LEU A 171 1.90 -18.52 12.62
C LEU A 171 1.28 -17.95 13.91
N GLY A 172 1.15 -16.63 14.01
CA GLY A 172 0.45 -15.96 15.11
C GLY A 172 -0.98 -16.44 15.31
N PHE A 173 -1.74 -16.66 14.22
CA PHE A 173 -3.06 -17.26 14.24
C PHE A 173 -3.02 -18.68 14.81
N THR A 174 -2.12 -19.54 14.32
CA THR A 174 -2.00 -20.93 14.82
C THR A 174 -1.58 -21.02 16.28
N TYR A 175 -0.82 -20.05 16.81
CA TYR A 175 -0.36 -20.04 18.21
C TYR A 175 -1.32 -19.36 19.18
N SER A 176 -2.35 -18.69 18.67
CA SER A 176 -3.39 -18.03 19.46
C SER A 176 -4.71 -18.78 19.48
N GLY A 177 -4.82 -19.86 18.69
CA GLY A 177 -5.95 -20.79 18.70
C GLY A 177 -5.77 -21.94 19.68
#